data_AF-G7IY13-F1
#
_entry.id   AF-G7IY13-F1
#
_cell.length_a   1.000
_cell.length_b   1.000
_cell.length_c   1.000
_cell.angle_alpha   90.00
_cell.angle_beta   90.00
_cell.angle_gamma   90.00
#
_symmetry.space_group_name_H-M   'P 1'
#
loop_
_entity.id
_entity.type
_entity.pdbx_description
1 polymer ?
#
loop_
_entity_poly.entity_id
_entity_poly.type
_entity_poly.pdbx_seq_one_letter_code
_entity_poly.pdbx_strand_id
1 'polypeptide(L)'
;MDAIYVKQALMCKQVHKKLVTSEDPTENFHLIDIIQRLGIEHYFVEEIKVALEKQFLILSSNPIDFVSSHELYEVALAFRLLRQGGYYVNAELFDCLKCSKKSLRVKYGEDVKGLIALYEASQLSIEGEDGLNDLGYLSCELLQAWLPRHQDHIQAIYVSNTLQYPIHYGLSRFMDKSIFINDLKAKNKWICLDELAKMNSSIVKFMNKNESVEVFKWWEDLGLAKEMKFAGYNPLKWYMWPMACFTDPCFSNERVELTKPISLVYIIDDIFDVHGTLDQLTLFTEAVNRWEMDGAENLPNFMKVSLSSLYKVTNNFAEMVYKKHGFNPIDTLKISWVRLLNAFLKEAHWLNSGILPTTEEYLNNGIVSTGVHVVLIHAFFLMDHAKGITKETLSILDEEFPNIIYSVAKILRLSDDLEGVKSGDQNGLDGSYLNCYMSEHQDISCEDVQRHVAEMILNEWKCLNQEILNPYVFPSSFTNFCLNAARMVPLMYHYKSNPSLSSLKEHVKSLIKSC
;
A
#
# COMPACT_ATOMS: atom_id res chain seq x y z
N MET A 1 -30.74 14.12 -8.15
CA MET A 1 -29.27 14.10 -8.16
C MET A 1 -28.72 15.40 -7.55
N ASP A 2 -29.24 16.56 -7.96
CA ASP A 2 -28.83 17.89 -7.47
C ASP A 2 -28.93 18.10 -5.95
N ALA A 3 -29.98 17.63 -5.29
CA ALA A 3 -30.13 17.82 -3.84
C ALA A 3 -29.06 17.10 -3.00
N ILE A 4 -28.54 15.96 -3.49
CA ILE A 4 -27.48 15.18 -2.80
C ILE A 4 -26.15 15.91 -2.93
N TYR A 5 -25.81 16.38 -4.13
CA TYR A 5 -24.58 17.15 -4.36
C TYR A 5 -24.58 18.49 -3.61
N VAL A 6 -25.72 19.19 -3.57
CA VAL A 6 -25.87 20.41 -2.77
C VAL A 6 -25.67 20.11 -1.28
N LYS A 7 -26.26 19.03 -0.77
CA LYS A 7 -26.10 18.62 0.63
C LYS A 7 -24.66 18.24 0.96
N GLN A 8 -23.99 17.50 0.08
CA GLN A 8 -22.57 17.15 0.19
C GLN A 8 -21.69 18.40 0.22
N ALA A 9 -21.86 19.32 -0.73
CA ALA A 9 -21.11 20.57 -0.78
C ALA A 9 -21.29 21.43 0.47
N LEU A 10 -22.51 21.48 1.02
CA LEU A 10 -22.80 22.19 2.27
C LEU A 10 -22.03 21.57 3.45
N MET A 11 -21.96 20.24 3.54
CA MET A 11 -21.20 19.53 4.58
C MET A 11 -19.71 19.77 4.46
N CYS A 12 -19.15 19.65 3.25
CA CYS A 12 -17.74 19.94 2.99
C CYS A 12 -17.41 21.38 3.42
N LYS A 13 -18.27 22.35 3.10
CA LYS A 13 -18.10 23.75 3.53
C LYS A 13 -18.09 23.92 5.06
N GLN A 14 -18.91 23.17 5.79
CA GLN A 14 -18.92 23.21 7.26
C GLN A 14 -17.62 22.68 7.86
N VAL A 15 -17.13 21.55 7.33
CA VAL A 15 -15.87 20.92 7.77
C VAL A 15 -14.68 21.80 7.41
N HIS A 16 -14.64 22.35 6.19
CA HIS A 16 -13.64 23.33 5.74
C HIS A 16 -13.56 24.51 6.71
N LYS A 17 -14.71 25.15 7.02
CA LYS A 17 -14.75 26.28 7.95
C LYS A 17 -14.14 25.90 9.29
N LYS A 18 -14.39 24.68 9.78
CA LYS A 18 -13.85 24.20 11.06
C LYS A 18 -12.34 23.98 11.03
N LEU A 19 -11.81 23.33 10.00
CA LEU A 19 -10.36 23.13 9.82
C LEU A 19 -9.60 24.48 9.73
N VAL A 20 -10.19 25.46 9.06
CA VAL A 20 -9.55 26.78 8.86
C VAL A 20 -9.69 27.70 10.07
N THR A 21 -10.82 27.68 10.78
CA THR A 21 -11.09 28.62 11.88
C THR A 21 -10.68 28.11 13.25
N SER A 22 -10.31 26.84 13.40
CA SER A 22 -9.84 26.34 14.69
C SER A 22 -8.50 26.98 15.06
N GLU A 23 -8.50 27.67 16.20
CA GLU A 23 -7.28 28.16 16.85
C GLU A 23 -6.64 27.09 17.75
N ASP A 24 -7.40 26.05 18.13
CA ASP A 24 -6.95 24.92 18.95
C ASP A 24 -6.25 23.85 18.06
N PRO A 25 -4.93 23.65 18.24
CA PRO A 25 -4.16 22.55 17.62
C PRO A 25 -4.80 21.18 17.78
N THR A 26 -5.31 20.90 18.98
CA THR A 26 -5.81 19.58 19.37
C THR A 26 -7.13 19.29 18.69
N GLU A 27 -8.03 20.28 18.56
CA GLU A 27 -9.27 20.13 17.79
C GLU A 27 -8.99 19.84 16.31
N ASN A 28 -7.96 20.47 15.72
CA ASN A 28 -7.56 20.22 14.33
C ASN A 28 -7.02 18.81 14.12
N PHE A 29 -6.09 18.35 14.96
CA PHE A 29 -5.55 16.99 14.84
C PHE A 29 -6.64 15.94 15.04
N HIS A 30 -7.55 16.12 16.00
CA HIS A 30 -8.71 15.24 16.16
C HIS A 30 -9.59 15.19 14.91
N LEU A 31 -9.88 16.35 14.31
CA LEU A 31 -10.71 16.42 13.12
C LEU A 31 -10.06 15.75 11.90
N ILE A 32 -8.75 15.96 11.72
CA ILE A 32 -7.97 15.30 10.66
C ILE A 32 -7.97 13.79 10.85
N ASP A 33 -7.74 13.31 12.07
CA ASP A 33 -7.77 11.87 12.38
C ASP A 33 -9.14 11.25 12.07
N ILE A 34 -10.23 11.96 12.43
CA ILE A 34 -11.60 11.56 12.09
C ILE A 34 -11.78 11.43 10.58
N ILE A 35 -11.34 12.44 9.83
CA ILE A 35 -11.47 12.49 8.37
C ILE A 35 -10.72 11.33 7.70
N GLN A 36 -9.48 11.07 8.11
CA GLN A 36 -8.65 9.99 7.55
C GLN A 36 -9.22 8.60 7.88
N ARG A 37 -9.67 8.36 9.12
CA ARG A 37 -10.31 7.10 9.52
C ARG A 37 -11.61 6.84 8.77
N LEU A 38 -12.35 7.89 8.45
CA LEU A 38 -13.57 7.79 7.67
C LEU A 38 -13.30 7.58 6.17
N GLY A 39 -12.07 7.78 5.69
CA GLY A 39 -11.69 7.61 4.28
C GLY A 39 -12.29 8.70 3.38
N ILE A 40 -12.38 9.93 3.89
CA ILE A 40 -12.98 11.10 3.23
C ILE A 40 -11.98 12.28 3.11
N GLU A 41 -10.70 12.02 3.35
CA GLU A 41 -9.61 13.00 3.28
C GLU A 41 -9.44 13.65 1.91
N HIS A 42 -9.82 12.95 0.83
CA HIS A 42 -9.78 13.50 -0.53
C HIS A 42 -10.67 14.73 -0.74
N TYR A 43 -11.68 14.96 0.11
CA TYR A 43 -12.47 16.20 0.07
C TYR A 43 -11.75 17.41 0.69
N PHE A 44 -10.66 17.18 1.43
CA PHE A 44 -10.05 18.17 2.31
C PHE A 44 -8.52 18.22 2.17
N VAL A 45 -7.98 17.84 1.01
CA VAL A 45 -6.52 17.69 0.80
C VAL A 45 -5.77 18.98 1.15
N GLU A 46 -6.22 20.12 0.62
CA GLU A 46 -5.56 21.41 0.85
C GLU A 46 -5.77 21.91 2.29
N GLU A 47 -6.96 21.72 2.86
CA GLU A 47 -7.27 22.11 4.24
C GLU A 47 -6.44 21.33 5.25
N ILE A 48 -6.32 20.01 5.05
CA ILE A 48 -5.47 19.14 5.88
C ILE A 48 -4.02 19.59 5.76
N LYS A 49 -3.52 19.83 4.54
CA LYS A 49 -2.15 20.27 4.31
C LYS A 49 -1.85 21.59 5.05
N VAL A 50 -2.69 22.61 4.87
CA VAL A 50 -2.53 23.91 5.54
C VAL A 50 -2.60 23.76 7.07
N ALA A 51 -3.52 22.94 7.57
CA ALA A 51 -3.64 22.68 9.00
C ALA A 51 -2.39 22.00 9.56
N LEU A 52 -1.89 20.94 8.91
CA LEU A 52 -0.67 20.23 9.32
C LEU A 52 0.57 21.13 9.24
N GLU A 53 0.72 21.93 8.19
CA GLU A 53 1.83 22.89 8.04
C GLU A 53 1.85 23.90 9.19
N LYS A 54 0.70 24.48 9.53
CA LYS A 54 0.57 25.39 10.68
C LYS A 54 0.99 24.70 11.98
N GLN A 55 0.53 23.48 12.23
CA GLN A 55 0.88 22.76 13.45
C GLN A 55 2.34 22.33 13.50
N PHE A 56 2.90 21.95 12.35
CA PHE A 56 4.31 21.62 12.23
C PHE A 56 5.21 22.79 12.65
N LEU A 57 4.89 24.01 12.18
CA LEU A 57 5.62 25.21 12.56
C LEU A 57 5.55 25.50 14.06
N ILE A 58 4.37 25.30 14.68
CA ILE A 58 4.18 25.49 16.13
C ILE A 58 5.03 24.49 16.91
N LEU A 59 4.91 23.19 16.61
CA LEU A 59 5.65 22.13 17.29
C LEU A 59 7.17 22.30 17.10
N SER A 60 7.61 22.60 15.88
CA SER A 60 9.04 22.77 15.57
C SER A 60 9.66 24.00 16.25
N SER A 61 8.86 25.03 16.55
CA SER A 61 9.36 26.23 17.22
C SER A 61 9.62 26.00 18.72
N ASN A 62 8.78 25.24 19.41
CA ASN A 62 8.89 24.98 20.85
C ASN A 62 8.46 23.54 21.22
N PRO A 63 9.26 22.51 20.86
CA PRO A 63 8.85 21.11 21.04
C PRO A 63 8.67 20.72 22.52
N ILE A 64 9.52 21.24 23.41
CA ILE A 64 9.44 20.94 24.86
C ILE A 64 8.17 21.54 25.47
N ASP A 65 7.84 22.78 25.11
CA ASP A 65 6.62 23.46 25.58
C ASP A 65 5.38 22.70 25.11
N PHE A 66 5.35 22.30 23.83
CA PHE A 66 4.28 21.47 23.26
C PHE A 66 4.09 20.17 24.05
N VAL A 67 5.15 19.40 24.30
CA VAL A 67 5.04 18.15 25.07
C VAL A 67 4.60 18.39 26.51
N SER A 68 5.07 19.45 27.14
CA SER A 68 4.73 19.76 28.54
C SER A 68 3.29 20.25 28.75
N SER A 69 2.68 20.79 27.69
CA SER A 69 1.33 21.36 27.71
C SER A 69 0.23 20.40 27.24
N HIS A 70 0.59 19.21 26.75
CA HIS A 70 -0.32 18.26 26.14
C HIS A 70 -0.27 16.86 26.77
N GLU A 71 -1.37 16.13 26.67
CA GLU A 71 -1.43 14.73 27.12
C GLU A 71 -0.69 13.79 26.16
N LEU A 72 -0.34 12.58 26.63
CA LEU A 72 0.36 11.57 25.82
C LEU A 72 -0.35 11.30 24.49
N TYR A 73 -1.68 11.17 24.55
CA TYR A 73 -2.51 10.97 23.38
C TYR A 73 -2.32 12.06 22.33
N GLU A 74 -2.30 13.33 22.75
CA GLU A 74 -2.24 14.49 21.86
C GLU A 74 -0.85 14.62 21.22
N VAL A 75 0.20 14.39 22.00
CA VAL A 75 1.60 14.37 21.52
C VAL A 75 1.79 13.27 20.47
N ALA A 76 1.32 12.05 20.78
CA ALA A 76 1.44 10.91 19.87
C ALA A 76 0.59 11.09 18.60
N LEU A 77 -0.62 11.68 18.73
CA LEU A 77 -1.47 12.00 17.61
C LEU A 77 -0.82 13.05 16.68
N ALA A 78 -0.29 14.13 17.25
CA ALA A 78 0.39 15.17 16.50
C ALA A 78 1.60 14.60 15.73
N PHE A 79 2.46 13.84 16.42
CA PHE A 79 3.60 13.17 15.82
C PHE A 79 3.18 12.29 14.62
N ARG A 80 2.18 11.42 14.82
CA ARG A 80 1.69 10.54 13.77
C ARG A 80 1.15 11.32 12.57
N LEU A 81 0.24 12.26 12.80
CA LEU A 81 -0.43 12.98 11.71
C LEU A 81 0.55 13.86 10.91
N LEU A 82 1.52 14.46 11.59
CA LEU A 82 2.58 15.24 10.94
C LEU A 82 3.47 14.35 10.06
N ARG A 83 3.93 13.20 10.57
CA ARG A 83 4.69 12.25 9.75
C ARG A 83 3.89 11.66 8.59
N GLN A 84 2.61 11.33 8.81
CA GLN A 84 1.70 10.92 7.74
C GLN A 84 1.52 12.01 6.68
N GLY A 85 1.61 13.28 7.07
CA GLY A 85 1.61 14.44 6.16
C GLY A 85 2.93 14.72 5.46
N GLY A 86 3.98 13.92 5.70
CA GLY A 86 5.32 14.12 5.12
C GLY A 86 6.22 15.09 5.90
N TYR A 87 5.82 15.51 7.11
CA TYR A 87 6.62 16.40 7.94
C TYR A 87 7.54 15.59 8.88
N TYR A 88 8.84 15.83 8.79
CA TYR A 88 9.80 15.20 9.68
C TYR A 88 9.70 15.77 11.10
N VAL A 89 9.14 14.98 12.02
CA VAL A 89 9.12 15.25 13.47
C VAL A 89 10.10 14.30 14.15
N ASN A 90 11.07 14.81 14.89
CA ASN A 90 12.09 14.00 15.56
C ASN A 90 11.44 13.10 16.65
N ALA A 91 11.75 11.80 16.65
CA ALA A 91 11.27 10.84 17.65
C ALA A 91 11.73 11.14 19.09
N GLU A 92 12.84 11.86 19.27
CA GLU A 92 13.32 12.34 20.58
C GLU A 92 12.30 13.26 21.29
N LEU A 93 11.25 13.72 20.60
CA LEU A 93 10.08 14.35 21.22
C LEU A 93 9.54 13.49 22.38
N PHE A 94 9.60 12.16 22.24
CA PHE A 94 9.17 11.22 23.27
C PHE A 94 10.21 10.99 24.37
N ASP A 95 11.45 11.45 24.24
CA ASP A 95 12.45 11.38 25.32
C ASP A 95 12.06 12.23 26.52
N CYS A 96 11.24 13.26 26.30
CA CYS A 96 10.61 14.02 27.38
C CYS A 96 9.65 13.19 28.22
N LEU A 97 9.12 12.08 27.68
CA LEU A 97 8.35 11.11 28.47
C LEU A 97 9.26 10.39 29.49
N LYS A 98 10.59 10.35 29.25
CA LYS A 98 11.70 10.02 30.17
C LYS A 98 11.36 9.03 31.29
N CYS A 99 10.65 7.98 30.92
CA CYS A 99 10.20 6.97 31.84
C CYS A 99 11.00 5.71 31.56
N SER A 100 11.73 5.20 32.56
CA SER A 100 12.09 3.77 32.55
C SER A 100 10.82 2.95 32.24
N LYS A 101 10.95 1.74 31.65
CA LYS A 101 9.78 0.86 31.39
C LYS A 101 8.82 0.81 32.59
N LYS A 102 9.37 0.78 33.81
CA LYS A 102 8.63 0.86 35.07
C LYS A 102 7.85 2.18 35.26
N SER A 103 8.46 3.32 35.00
CA SER A 103 7.83 4.63 35.14
C SER A 103 6.71 4.85 34.11
N LEU A 104 6.85 4.33 32.89
CA LEU A 104 5.82 4.47 31.85
C LEU A 104 4.60 3.62 32.22
N ARG A 105 4.85 2.38 32.68
CA ARG A 105 3.81 1.50 33.24
C ARG A 105 3.07 2.14 34.41
N VAL A 106 3.77 2.80 35.33
CA VAL A 106 3.15 3.48 36.48
C VAL A 106 2.34 4.71 36.05
N LYS A 107 2.86 5.50 35.11
CA LYS A 107 2.25 6.77 34.71
C LYS A 107 1.09 6.60 33.72
N TYR A 108 1.20 5.65 32.79
CA TYR A 108 0.27 5.50 31.66
C TYR A 108 -0.30 4.09 31.50
N GLY A 109 0.00 3.13 32.39
CA GLY A 109 -0.42 1.73 32.24
C GLY A 109 -1.94 1.50 32.19
N GLU A 110 -2.73 2.48 32.66
CA GLU A 110 -4.20 2.49 32.57
C GLU A 110 -4.73 3.55 31.59
N ASP A 111 -3.86 4.37 30.97
CA ASP A 111 -4.22 5.31 29.90
C ASP A 111 -4.24 4.58 28.54
N VAL A 112 -5.28 3.79 28.34
CA VAL A 112 -5.47 2.98 27.12
C VAL A 112 -5.45 3.85 25.87
N LYS A 113 -6.05 5.05 25.93
CA LYS A 113 -6.17 5.97 24.80
C LYS A 113 -4.79 6.51 24.41
N GLY A 114 -3.99 6.95 25.38
CA GLY A 114 -2.60 7.39 25.16
C GLY A 114 -1.70 6.26 24.66
N LEU A 115 -1.81 5.05 25.23
CA LEU A 115 -1.05 3.88 24.80
C LEU A 115 -1.34 3.46 23.35
N ILE A 116 -2.62 3.49 22.94
CA ILE A 116 -2.99 3.25 21.54
C ILE A 116 -2.37 4.30 20.63
N ALA A 117 -2.49 5.59 20.97
CA ALA A 117 -1.93 6.65 20.13
C ALA A 117 -0.40 6.53 20.02
N LEU A 118 0.30 6.19 21.10
CA LEU A 118 1.74 5.97 21.11
C LEU A 118 2.14 4.75 20.27
N TYR A 119 1.40 3.65 20.37
CA TYR A 119 1.61 2.47 19.52
C TYR A 119 1.37 2.77 18.04
N GLU A 120 0.32 3.52 17.68
CA GLU A 120 0.07 3.93 16.30
C GLU A 120 1.17 4.87 15.77
N ALA A 121 1.66 5.78 16.62
CA ALA A 121 2.76 6.69 16.29
C ALA A 121 4.08 5.94 16.06
N SER A 122 4.36 4.88 16.84
CA SER A 122 5.61 4.13 16.69
C SER A 122 5.71 3.36 15.37
N GLN A 123 4.60 3.10 14.68
CA GLN A 123 4.62 2.44 13.37
C GLN A 123 5.20 3.32 12.25
N LEU A 124 5.33 4.63 12.50
CA LEU A 124 5.97 5.59 11.60
C LEU A 124 7.46 5.76 11.88
N SER A 125 8.08 4.88 12.67
CA SER A 125 9.52 4.93 12.91
C SER A 125 10.32 4.80 11.61
N ILE A 126 11.49 5.43 11.60
CA ILE A 126 12.50 5.28 10.55
C ILE A 126 13.76 4.61 11.10
N GLU A 127 14.74 4.32 10.24
CA GLU A 127 16.01 3.75 10.67
C GLU A 127 16.72 4.66 11.69
N GLY A 128 17.29 4.07 12.75
CA GLY A 128 17.96 4.78 13.83
C GLY A 128 17.05 5.24 14.99
N GLU A 129 15.74 5.06 14.90
CA GLU A 129 14.79 5.48 15.95
C GLU A 129 14.41 4.35 16.92
N ASP A 130 15.42 3.69 17.49
CA ASP A 130 15.22 2.54 18.38
C ASP A 130 14.42 2.89 19.63
N GLY A 131 14.56 4.10 20.16
CA GLY A 131 13.77 4.57 21.30
C GLY A 131 12.26 4.59 21.02
N LEU A 132 11.85 4.98 19.81
CA LEU A 132 10.44 4.96 19.42
C LEU A 132 9.92 3.53 19.23
N ASN A 133 10.77 2.63 18.69
CA ASN A 133 10.45 1.21 18.57
C ASN A 133 10.23 0.57 19.96
N ASP A 134 11.12 0.85 20.92
CA ASP A 134 11.00 0.38 22.30
C ASP A 134 9.72 0.85 22.99
N LEU A 135 9.32 2.12 22.76
CA LEU A 135 8.05 2.66 23.24
C LEU A 135 6.85 1.97 22.59
N GLY A 136 6.93 1.67 21.29
CA GLY A 136 5.94 0.88 20.57
C GLY A 136 5.75 -0.51 21.15
N TYR A 137 6.86 -1.23 21.38
CA TYR A 137 6.83 -2.56 22.01
C TYR A 137 6.22 -2.53 23.41
N LEU A 138 6.63 -1.57 24.24
CA LEU A 138 6.08 -1.43 25.58
C LEU A 138 4.59 -1.09 25.56
N SER A 139 4.14 -0.24 24.64
CA SER A 139 2.73 0.09 24.47
C SER A 139 1.94 -1.14 24.06
N CYS A 140 2.46 -1.94 23.12
CA CYS A 140 1.88 -3.21 22.72
C CYS A 140 1.74 -4.19 23.90
N GLU A 141 2.81 -4.40 24.68
CA GLU A 141 2.78 -5.27 25.88
C GLU A 141 1.71 -4.83 26.89
N LEU A 142 1.59 -3.53 27.13
CA LEU A 142 0.62 -2.99 28.09
C LEU A 142 -0.81 -3.15 27.60
N LEU A 143 -1.06 -2.89 26.31
CA LEU A 143 -2.37 -3.08 25.68
C LEU A 143 -2.77 -4.57 25.66
N GLN A 144 -1.84 -5.47 25.37
CA GLN A 144 -2.07 -6.92 25.45
C GLN A 144 -2.38 -7.38 26.89
N ALA A 145 -1.71 -6.83 27.89
CA ALA A 145 -2.01 -7.10 29.31
C ALA A 145 -3.33 -6.46 29.78
N TRP A 146 -3.77 -5.40 29.11
CA TRP A 146 -5.03 -4.71 29.40
C TRP A 146 -6.25 -5.47 28.88
N LEU A 147 -6.15 -6.12 27.70
CA LEU A 147 -7.26 -6.82 27.02
C LEU A 147 -7.99 -7.86 27.90
N PRO A 148 -7.31 -8.86 28.52
CA PRO A 148 -8.00 -9.88 29.32
C PRO A 148 -8.75 -9.33 30.53
N ARG A 149 -8.35 -8.16 31.04
CA ARG A 149 -8.95 -7.52 32.22
C ARG A 149 -10.23 -6.75 31.88
N HIS A 150 -10.49 -6.48 30.60
CA HIS A 150 -11.52 -5.54 30.15
C HIS A 150 -12.31 -6.06 28.93
N GLN A 151 -12.52 -7.37 28.84
CA GLN A 151 -13.17 -8.00 27.67
C GLN A 151 -14.56 -7.43 27.35
N ASP A 152 -15.32 -7.02 28.37
CA ASP A 152 -16.66 -6.41 28.21
C ASP A 152 -16.61 -4.90 27.86
N HIS A 153 -15.44 -4.29 27.83
CA HIS A 153 -15.30 -2.86 27.57
C HIS A 153 -15.32 -2.57 26.07
N ILE A 154 -16.07 -1.54 25.64
CA ILE A 154 -16.20 -1.17 24.22
C ILE A 154 -14.84 -0.85 23.56
N GLN A 155 -13.87 -0.35 24.34
CA GLN A 155 -12.52 -0.07 23.85
C GLN A 155 -11.67 -1.33 23.62
N ALA A 156 -12.03 -2.50 24.17
CA ALA A 156 -11.28 -3.73 23.96
C ALA A 156 -11.27 -4.16 22.49
N ILE A 157 -12.39 -3.94 21.78
CA ILE A 157 -12.44 -4.17 20.33
C ILE A 157 -11.47 -3.22 19.62
N TYR A 158 -11.43 -1.95 20.03
CA TYR A 158 -10.54 -0.96 19.44
C TYR A 158 -9.06 -1.28 19.69
N VAL A 159 -8.70 -1.68 20.92
CA VAL A 159 -7.36 -2.16 21.27
C VAL A 159 -6.97 -3.38 20.43
N SER A 160 -7.85 -4.38 20.36
CA SER A 160 -7.59 -5.60 19.57
C SER A 160 -7.38 -5.27 18.09
N ASN A 161 -8.24 -4.41 17.53
CA ASN A 161 -8.13 -4.01 16.13
C ASN A 161 -6.86 -3.21 15.84
N THR A 162 -6.49 -2.25 16.69
CA THR A 162 -5.24 -1.49 16.52
C THR A 162 -4.00 -2.39 16.62
N LEU A 163 -3.93 -3.29 17.60
CA LEU A 163 -2.79 -4.19 17.75
C LEU A 163 -2.65 -5.17 16.58
N GLN A 164 -3.76 -5.55 15.97
CA GLN A 164 -3.76 -6.46 14.84
C GLN A 164 -3.54 -5.74 13.51
N TYR A 165 -4.06 -4.52 13.37
CA TYR A 165 -4.01 -3.70 12.16
C TYR A 165 -3.74 -2.24 12.51
N PRO A 166 -2.47 -1.88 12.75
CA PRO A 166 -2.12 -0.49 12.95
C PRO A 166 -2.50 0.31 11.70
N ILE A 167 -2.98 1.54 11.89
CA ILE A 167 -3.53 2.37 10.82
C ILE A 167 -2.48 2.64 9.76
N HIS A 168 -1.22 2.80 10.18
CA HIS A 168 -0.13 3.07 9.26
C HIS A 168 0.11 1.94 8.25
N TYR A 169 -0.17 0.69 8.62
CA TYR A 169 -0.01 -0.48 7.75
C TYR A 169 -1.31 -0.93 7.07
N GLY A 170 -2.44 -0.32 7.41
CA GLY A 170 -3.74 -0.66 6.85
C GLY A 170 -4.34 0.44 5.99
N LEU A 171 -5.44 0.11 5.31
CA LEU A 171 -6.20 1.05 4.50
C LEU A 171 -7.53 1.34 5.19
N SER A 172 -7.76 2.62 5.54
CA SER A 172 -8.98 3.06 6.25
C SER A 172 -10.28 2.66 5.57
N ARG A 173 -10.26 2.51 4.23
CA ARG A 173 -11.37 2.01 3.42
C ARG A 173 -11.83 0.61 3.82
N PHE A 174 -10.93 -0.26 4.28
CA PHE A 174 -11.23 -1.64 4.66
C PHE A 174 -11.34 -1.86 6.18
N MET A 175 -11.14 -0.81 6.98
CA MET A 175 -11.25 -0.89 8.43
C MET A 175 -12.69 -0.75 8.89
N ASP A 176 -13.02 -1.39 10.02
CA ASP A 176 -14.32 -1.20 10.66
C ASP A 176 -14.41 0.22 11.25
N LYS A 177 -15.40 0.97 10.76
CA LYS A 177 -15.69 2.36 11.18
C LYS A 177 -16.74 2.44 12.27
N SER A 178 -17.39 1.32 12.63
CA SER A 178 -18.59 1.27 13.46
C SER A 178 -18.38 1.90 14.85
N ILE A 179 -17.30 1.54 15.53
CA ILE A 179 -16.94 2.03 16.86
C ILE A 179 -16.73 3.55 16.84
N PHE A 180 -16.03 4.02 15.82
CA PHE A 180 -15.70 5.44 15.68
C PHE A 180 -16.94 6.28 15.37
N ILE A 181 -17.80 5.79 14.49
CA ILE A 181 -19.10 6.40 14.17
C ILE A 181 -19.99 6.44 15.43
N ASN A 182 -19.97 5.38 16.25
CA ASN A 182 -20.75 5.33 17.49
C ASN A 182 -20.25 6.34 18.54
N ASP A 183 -18.93 6.51 18.69
CA ASP A 183 -18.36 7.52 19.58
C ASP A 183 -18.67 8.96 19.11
N LEU A 184 -18.58 9.23 17.80
CA LEU A 184 -18.97 10.52 17.21
C LEU A 184 -20.44 10.86 17.48
N LYS A 185 -21.34 9.88 17.27
CA LYS A 185 -22.77 10.04 17.54
C LYS A 185 -23.05 10.28 19.03
N ALA A 186 -22.42 9.53 19.93
CA ALA A 186 -22.61 9.67 21.37
C ALA A 186 -22.22 11.07 21.88
N LYS A 187 -21.22 11.70 21.26
CA LYS A 187 -20.73 13.03 21.64
C LYS A 187 -21.49 14.19 20.98
N ASN A 188 -22.46 13.93 20.09
CA ASN A 188 -23.12 14.95 19.24
C ASN A 188 -22.14 15.89 18.51
N LYS A 189 -20.90 15.43 18.28
CA LYS A 189 -19.86 16.17 17.56
C LYS A 189 -19.73 15.58 16.15
N TRP A 190 -19.59 16.46 15.16
CA TRP A 190 -19.24 16.08 13.79
C TRP A 190 -20.24 15.18 13.04
N ILE A 191 -21.55 15.31 13.30
CA ILE A 191 -22.62 14.59 12.58
C ILE A 191 -22.52 14.76 11.06
N CYS A 192 -22.05 15.92 10.59
CA CYS A 192 -21.80 16.18 9.17
C CYS A 192 -20.77 15.22 8.55
N LEU A 193 -19.77 14.75 9.31
CA LEU A 193 -18.77 13.80 8.82
C LEU A 193 -19.34 12.38 8.67
N ASP A 194 -20.21 11.94 9.59
CA ASP A 194 -20.92 10.65 9.46
C ASP A 194 -21.81 10.64 8.21
N GLU A 195 -22.56 11.71 7.97
CA GLU A 195 -23.38 11.82 6.76
C GLU A 195 -22.53 11.88 5.49
N LEU A 196 -21.45 12.67 5.49
CA LEU A 196 -20.52 12.76 4.36
C LEU A 196 -19.85 11.41 4.07
N ALA A 197 -19.45 10.66 5.09
CA ALA A 197 -18.87 9.32 4.95
C ALA A 197 -19.85 8.31 4.33
N LYS A 198 -21.14 8.38 4.68
CA LYS A 198 -22.19 7.53 4.06
C LYS A 198 -22.42 7.88 2.59
N MET A 199 -22.43 9.17 2.26
CA MET A 199 -22.53 9.62 0.87
C MET A 199 -21.33 9.15 0.06
N ASN A 200 -20.12 9.37 0.57
CA ASN A 200 -18.88 8.90 -0.06
C ASN A 200 -18.88 7.39 -0.29
N SER A 201 -19.29 6.61 0.72
CA SER A 201 -19.37 5.14 0.60
C SER A 201 -20.30 4.71 -0.52
N SER A 202 -21.41 5.43 -0.72
CA SER A 202 -22.37 5.16 -1.81
C SER A 202 -21.79 5.52 -3.19
N ILE A 203 -21.08 6.64 -3.28
CA ILE A 203 -20.39 7.09 -4.51
C ILE A 203 -19.32 6.07 -4.90
N VAL A 204 -18.39 5.77 -3.98
CA VAL A 204 -17.30 4.81 -4.21
C VAL A 204 -17.85 3.44 -4.60
N LYS A 205 -18.91 2.95 -3.95
CA LYS A 205 -19.53 1.66 -4.31
C LYS A 205 -20.08 1.66 -5.74
N PHE A 206 -20.78 2.73 -6.13
CA PHE A 206 -21.31 2.85 -7.50
C PHE A 206 -20.19 2.91 -8.54
N MET A 207 -19.14 3.69 -8.27
CA MET A 207 -17.99 3.82 -9.16
C MET A 207 -17.24 2.50 -9.32
N ASN A 208 -16.90 1.83 -8.22
CA ASN A 208 -16.20 0.55 -8.28
C ASN A 208 -16.99 -0.52 -9.05
N LYS A 209 -18.32 -0.49 -8.96
CA LYS A 209 -19.18 -1.37 -9.75
C LYS A 209 -19.02 -1.11 -11.25
N ASN A 210 -19.09 0.16 -11.68
CA ASN A 210 -18.97 0.51 -13.09
C ASN A 210 -17.56 0.20 -13.63
N GLU A 211 -16.52 0.55 -12.87
CA GLU A 211 -15.13 0.25 -13.20
C GLU A 211 -14.93 -1.26 -13.37
N SER A 212 -15.50 -2.08 -12.48
CA SER A 212 -15.40 -3.54 -12.60
C SER A 212 -16.01 -4.06 -13.89
N VAL A 213 -17.17 -3.56 -14.31
CA VAL A 213 -17.83 -3.95 -15.57
C VAL A 213 -16.95 -3.60 -16.77
N GLU A 214 -16.32 -2.42 -16.74
CA GLU A 214 -15.41 -1.99 -17.80
C GLU A 214 -14.15 -2.87 -17.88
N VAL A 215 -13.54 -3.20 -16.74
CA VAL A 215 -12.40 -4.12 -16.66
C VAL A 215 -12.77 -5.50 -17.21
N PHE A 216 -13.93 -6.05 -16.83
CA PHE A 216 -14.39 -7.33 -17.34
C PHE A 216 -14.60 -7.31 -18.86
N LYS A 217 -15.27 -6.27 -19.38
CA LYS A 217 -15.48 -6.13 -20.82
C LYS A 217 -14.16 -6.01 -21.58
N TRP A 218 -13.24 -5.19 -21.08
CA TRP A 218 -11.90 -5.06 -21.66
C TRP A 218 -11.16 -6.40 -21.69
N TRP A 219 -11.21 -7.16 -20.60
CA TRP A 219 -10.59 -8.48 -20.51
C TRP A 219 -11.18 -9.48 -21.52
N GLU A 220 -12.50 -9.50 -21.70
CA GLU A 220 -13.17 -10.33 -22.71
C GLU A 220 -12.76 -9.94 -24.15
N ASP A 221 -12.65 -8.64 -24.41
CA ASP A 221 -12.28 -8.08 -25.72
C ASP A 221 -10.79 -8.28 -26.06
N LEU A 222 -9.93 -8.44 -25.06
CA LEU A 222 -8.49 -8.67 -25.24
C LEU A 222 -8.18 -9.99 -25.96
N GLY A 223 -9.10 -10.95 -25.93
CA GLY A 223 -8.96 -12.25 -26.61
C GLY A 223 -8.12 -13.27 -25.86
N LEU A 224 -7.28 -12.85 -24.91
CA LEU A 224 -6.49 -13.74 -24.03
C LEU A 224 -7.36 -14.69 -23.21
N ALA A 225 -8.54 -14.25 -22.78
CA ALA A 225 -9.49 -15.09 -22.06
C ALA A 225 -9.91 -16.36 -22.84
N LYS A 226 -9.91 -16.30 -24.17
CA LYS A 226 -10.30 -17.42 -25.04
C LYS A 226 -9.15 -18.41 -25.26
N GLU A 227 -7.92 -17.91 -25.27
CA GLU A 227 -6.70 -18.71 -25.50
C GLU A 227 -6.19 -19.36 -24.20
N MET A 228 -6.34 -18.69 -23.06
CA MET A 228 -5.82 -19.12 -21.76
C MET A 228 -6.90 -19.72 -20.86
N LYS A 229 -7.68 -20.67 -21.39
CA LYS A 229 -8.80 -21.31 -20.64
C LYS A 229 -8.34 -22.09 -19.41
N PHE A 230 -7.05 -22.36 -19.27
CA PHE A 230 -6.47 -23.15 -18.20
C PHE A 230 -6.27 -22.36 -16.90
N ALA A 231 -6.14 -21.02 -16.96
CA ALA A 231 -5.66 -20.23 -15.83
C ALA A 231 -6.74 -19.70 -14.87
N GLY A 232 -8.04 -19.87 -15.19
CA GLY A 232 -9.12 -19.49 -14.26
C GLY A 232 -9.08 -18.04 -13.79
N TYR A 233 -8.54 -17.12 -14.61
CA TYR A 233 -8.28 -15.73 -14.25
C TYR A 233 -9.51 -15.02 -13.70
N ASN A 234 -9.30 -14.23 -12.65
CA ASN A 234 -10.33 -13.37 -12.05
C ASN A 234 -9.89 -11.90 -12.13
N PRO A 235 -10.41 -11.12 -13.10
CA PRO A 235 -10.07 -9.71 -13.27
C PRO A 235 -10.23 -8.84 -12.03
N LEU A 236 -11.07 -9.26 -11.07
CA LEU A 236 -11.23 -8.57 -9.80
C LEU A 236 -9.95 -8.56 -8.96
N LYS A 237 -9.14 -9.63 -9.00
CA LYS A 237 -7.86 -9.67 -8.28
C LYS A 237 -6.94 -8.55 -8.74
N TRP A 238 -6.87 -8.31 -10.06
CA TRP A 238 -6.06 -7.25 -10.65
C TRP A 238 -6.61 -5.87 -10.30
N TYR A 239 -7.93 -5.69 -10.39
CA TYR A 239 -8.60 -4.42 -10.09
C TYR A 239 -8.53 -4.00 -8.61
N MET A 240 -8.40 -4.96 -7.68
CA MET A 240 -8.32 -4.66 -6.25
C MET A 240 -7.13 -3.77 -5.89
N TRP A 241 -5.98 -3.93 -6.57
CA TRP A 241 -4.79 -3.12 -6.37
C TRP A 241 -5.02 -1.62 -6.67
N PRO A 242 -5.40 -1.20 -7.89
CA PRO A 242 -5.69 0.20 -8.18
C PRO A 242 -6.82 0.75 -7.33
N MET A 243 -7.85 -0.05 -7.05
CA MET A 243 -8.97 0.33 -6.17
C MET A 243 -8.51 0.66 -4.73
N ALA A 244 -7.50 -0.04 -4.24
CA ALA A 244 -6.91 0.20 -2.92
C ALA A 244 -5.96 1.41 -2.93
N CYS A 245 -5.16 1.58 -3.98
CA CYS A 245 -4.12 2.59 -4.03
C CYS A 245 -4.62 3.98 -4.44
N PHE A 246 -5.49 4.06 -5.46
CA PHE A 246 -6.15 5.30 -5.88
C PHE A 246 -7.44 5.50 -5.07
N THR A 247 -7.30 6.10 -3.89
CA THR A 247 -8.41 6.26 -2.95
C THR A 247 -9.37 7.39 -3.34
N ASP A 248 -8.94 8.42 -4.05
CA ASP A 248 -9.84 9.49 -4.50
C ASP A 248 -10.78 8.96 -5.61
N PRO A 249 -12.11 9.13 -5.47
CA PRO A 249 -13.06 8.84 -6.54
C PRO A 249 -12.67 9.41 -7.90
N CYS A 250 -12.03 10.59 -7.97
CA CYS A 250 -11.64 11.24 -9.22
C CYS A 250 -10.71 10.38 -10.12
N PHE A 251 -10.00 9.40 -9.55
CA PHE A 251 -9.10 8.49 -10.28
C PHE A 251 -9.80 7.28 -10.93
N SER A 252 -11.08 7.40 -11.31
CA SER A 252 -11.85 6.29 -11.88
C SER A 252 -11.21 5.68 -13.12
N ASN A 253 -10.77 6.53 -14.06
CA ASN A 253 -10.16 6.06 -15.29
C ASN A 253 -8.78 5.48 -15.02
N GLU A 254 -7.99 6.13 -14.18
CA GLU A 254 -6.66 5.70 -13.77
C GLU A 254 -6.70 4.31 -13.11
N ARG A 255 -7.75 4.00 -12.33
CA ARG A 255 -7.94 2.66 -11.77
C ARG A 255 -8.17 1.59 -12.84
N VAL A 256 -9.02 1.87 -13.82
CA VAL A 256 -9.28 0.95 -14.94
C VAL A 256 -8.02 0.76 -15.79
N GLU A 257 -7.32 1.84 -16.10
CA GLU A 257 -6.12 1.82 -16.93
C GLU A 257 -4.95 1.10 -16.25
N LEU A 258 -4.75 1.31 -14.94
CA LEU A 258 -3.70 0.62 -14.19
C LEU A 258 -3.99 -0.88 -14.00
N THR A 259 -5.26 -1.29 -14.05
CA THR A 259 -5.63 -2.72 -13.98
C THR A 259 -5.04 -3.50 -15.17
N LYS A 260 -4.87 -2.88 -16.33
CA LYS A 260 -4.39 -3.52 -17.56
C LYS A 260 -2.93 -4.00 -17.46
N PRO A 261 -1.93 -3.16 -17.13
CA PRO A 261 -0.56 -3.63 -16.92
C PRO A 261 -0.46 -4.62 -15.76
N ILE A 262 -1.23 -4.44 -14.67
CA ILE A 262 -1.27 -5.41 -13.57
C ILE A 262 -1.71 -6.78 -14.08
N SER A 263 -2.76 -6.86 -14.89
CA SER A 263 -3.20 -8.14 -15.45
C SER A 263 -2.12 -8.82 -16.30
N LEU A 264 -1.34 -8.05 -17.05
CA LEU A 264 -0.26 -8.59 -17.88
C LEU A 264 0.90 -9.12 -17.03
N VAL A 265 1.23 -8.46 -15.90
CA VAL A 265 2.21 -9.00 -14.94
C VAL A 265 1.77 -10.40 -14.51
N TYR A 266 0.55 -10.56 -13.98
CA TYR A 266 0.04 -11.86 -13.53
C TYR A 266 -0.03 -12.90 -14.66
N ILE A 267 -0.44 -12.50 -15.87
CA ILE A 267 -0.55 -13.44 -16.98
C ILE A 267 0.83 -13.91 -17.44
N ILE A 268 1.81 -13.02 -17.48
CA ILE A 268 3.17 -13.37 -17.90
C ILE A 268 3.86 -14.19 -16.81
N ASP A 269 3.65 -13.87 -15.54
CA ASP A 269 4.08 -14.66 -14.39
C ASP A 269 3.63 -16.13 -14.50
N ASP A 270 2.31 -16.37 -14.68
CA ASP A 270 1.77 -17.73 -14.90
C ASP A 270 2.39 -18.44 -16.13
N ILE A 271 2.72 -17.69 -17.19
CA ILE A 271 3.41 -18.25 -18.36
C ILE A 271 4.80 -18.76 -17.98
N PHE A 272 5.56 -18.01 -17.18
CA PHE A 272 6.92 -18.35 -16.80
C PHE A 272 6.97 -19.45 -15.75
N ASP A 273 6.04 -19.46 -14.80
CA ASP A 273 6.07 -20.39 -13.67
C ASP A 273 5.46 -21.76 -13.98
N VAL A 274 4.41 -21.79 -14.81
CA VAL A 274 3.57 -22.99 -14.95
C VAL A 274 3.54 -23.55 -16.37
N HIS A 275 3.57 -22.68 -17.39
CA HIS A 275 3.15 -23.08 -18.73
C HIS A 275 4.26 -23.14 -19.78
N GLY A 276 5.29 -22.32 -19.66
CA GLY A 276 6.36 -22.25 -20.64
C GLY A 276 7.50 -23.23 -20.36
N THR A 277 8.02 -23.83 -21.43
CA THR A 277 9.33 -24.51 -21.36
C THR A 277 10.44 -23.46 -21.42
N LEU A 278 11.61 -23.74 -20.83
CA LEU A 278 12.73 -22.80 -20.82
C LEU A 278 13.07 -22.20 -22.21
N ASP A 279 13.15 -23.03 -23.26
CA ASP A 279 13.40 -22.55 -24.63
C ASP A 279 12.35 -21.55 -25.13
N GLN A 280 11.08 -21.79 -24.80
CA GLN A 280 9.98 -20.89 -25.14
C GLN A 280 10.07 -19.58 -24.34
N LEU A 281 10.41 -19.65 -23.06
CA LEU A 281 10.57 -18.48 -22.20
C LEU A 281 11.75 -17.61 -22.64
N THR A 282 12.85 -18.22 -23.10
CA THR A 282 13.98 -17.51 -23.71
C THR A 282 13.53 -16.76 -24.97
N LEU A 283 12.85 -17.42 -25.91
CA LEU A 283 12.32 -16.78 -27.12
C LEU A 283 11.31 -15.66 -26.79
N PHE A 284 10.45 -15.87 -25.80
CA PHE A 284 9.49 -14.86 -25.33
C PHE A 284 10.20 -13.62 -24.77
N THR A 285 11.21 -13.83 -23.91
CA THR A 285 12.00 -12.75 -23.30
C THR A 285 12.79 -11.99 -24.34
N GLU A 286 13.42 -12.69 -25.29
CA GLU A 286 14.15 -12.09 -26.40
C GLU A 286 13.28 -11.20 -27.29
N ALA A 287 12.04 -11.62 -27.58
CA ALA A 287 11.08 -10.83 -28.32
C ALA A 287 10.80 -9.49 -27.61
N VAL A 288 10.60 -9.52 -26.28
CA VAL A 288 10.37 -8.30 -25.50
C VAL A 288 11.63 -7.44 -25.37
N ASN A 289 12.80 -8.05 -25.24
CA ASN A 289 14.09 -7.33 -25.25
C ASN A 289 14.29 -6.52 -26.54
N ARG A 290 13.84 -7.06 -27.68
CA ARG A 290 13.80 -6.33 -28.97
C ARG A 290 12.58 -5.43 -29.13
N TRP A 291 11.53 -5.68 -28.36
CA TRP A 291 10.19 -5.11 -28.50
C TRP A 291 9.54 -5.36 -29.87
N GLU A 292 9.77 -6.54 -30.42
CA GLU A 292 9.33 -6.95 -31.75
C GLU A 292 8.75 -8.38 -31.72
N MET A 293 7.99 -8.77 -32.75
CA MET A 293 7.47 -10.14 -32.88
C MET A 293 8.43 -11.07 -33.64
N ASP A 294 9.44 -10.51 -34.31
CA ASP A 294 10.43 -11.25 -35.09
C ASP A 294 11.21 -12.21 -34.18
N GLY A 295 11.30 -13.47 -34.59
CA GLY A 295 11.90 -14.56 -33.79
C GLY A 295 10.94 -15.25 -32.81
N ALA A 296 9.70 -14.77 -32.68
CA ALA A 296 8.66 -15.39 -31.84
C ALA A 296 7.72 -16.32 -32.64
N GLU A 297 8.02 -16.65 -33.90
CA GLU A 297 7.12 -17.38 -34.80
C GLU A 297 6.82 -18.80 -34.28
N ASN A 298 7.83 -19.42 -33.66
CA ASN A 298 7.79 -20.77 -33.10
C ASN A 298 7.09 -20.85 -31.73
N LEU A 299 6.72 -19.70 -31.13
CA LEU A 299 6.01 -19.72 -29.87
C LEU A 299 4.57 -20.25 -30.04
N PRO A 300 4.03 -20.95 -29.03
CA PRO A 300 2.63 -21.30 -28.97
C PRO A 300 1.71 -20.10 -29.15
N ASN A 301 0.50 -20.33 -29.66
CA ASN A 301 -0.44 -19.25 -29.98
C ASN A 301 -0.75 -18.36 -28.76
N PHE A 302 -0.98 -18.94 -27.58
CA PHE A 302 -1.29 -18.18 -26.37
C PHE A 302 -0.15 -17.23 -25.97
N MET A 303 1.11 -17.63 -26.14
CA MET A 303 2.28 -16.79 -25.88
C MET A 303 2.38 -15.64 -26.89
N LYS A 304 2.13 -15.91 -28.18
CA LYS A 304 2.11 -14.86 -29.22
C LYS A 304 1.01 -13.83 -28.98
N VAL A 305 -0.18 -14.29 -28.55
CA VAL A 305 -1.28 -13.41 -28.16
C VAL A 305 -0.92 -12.61 -26.90
N SER A 306 -0.21 -13.20 -25.94
CA SER A 306 0.31 -12.51 -24.75
C SER A 306 1.29 -11.39 -25.13
N LEU A 307 2.30 -11.67 -25.93
CA LEU A 307 3.25 -10.67 -26.46
C LEU A 307 2.53 -9.54 -27.20
N SER A 308 1.62 -9.89 -28.11
CA SER A 308 0.83 -8.90 -28.85
C SER A 308 -0.01 -8.02 -27.93
N SER A 309 -0.58 -8.60 -26.87
CA SER A 309 -1.36 -7.89 -25.86
C SER A 309 -0.48 -6.97 -25.03
N LEU A 310 0.70 -7.42 -24.61
CA LEU A 310 1.70 -6.60 -23.91
C LEU A 310 2.06 -5.35 -24.71
N TYR A 311 2.42 -5.52 -25.98
CA TYR A 311 2.77 -4.40 -26.86
C TYR A 311 1.59 -3.45 -27.07
N LYS A 312 0.40 -3.99 -27.36
CA LYS A 312 -0.81 -3.19 -27.60
C LYS A 312 -1.20 -2.38 -26.36
N VAL A 313 -1.26 -3.01 -25.19
CA VAL A 313 -1.65 -2.33 -23.93
C VAL A 313 -0.64 -1.25 -23.57
N THR A 314 0.66 -1.54 -23.68
CA THR A 314 1.72 -0.57 -23.37
C THR A 314 1.69 0.62 -24.34
N ASN A 315 1.53 0.38 -25.64
CA ASN A 315 1.43 1.46 -26.64
C ASN A 315 0.18 2.31 -26.43
N ASN A 316 -0.98 1.69 -26.17
CA ASN A 316 -2.23 2.40 -25.90
C ASN A 316 -2.11 3.27 -24.63
N PHE A 317 -1.48 2.73 -23.58
CA PHE A 317 -1.23 3.47 -22.35
C PHE A 317 -0.33 4.68 -22.61
N ALA A 318 0.77 4.49 -23.35
CA ALA A 318 1.69 5.58 -23.68
C ALA A 318 1.02 6.67 -24.54
N GLU A 319 0.18 6.28 -25.50
CA GLU A 319 -0.61 7.23 -26.30
C GLU A 319 -1.61 8.02 -25.45
N MET A 320 -2.28 7.36 -24.49
CA MET A 320 -3.18 8.00 -23.55
C MET A 320 -2.44 9.03 -22.68
N VAL A 321 -1.28 8.66 -22.11
CA VAL A 321 -0.45 9.58 -21.32
C VAL A 321 -0.01 10.77 -22.17
N TYR A 322 0.41 10.52 -23.42
CA TYR A 322 0.77 11.57 -24.36
C TYR A 322 -0.39 12.53 -24.64
N LYS A 323 -1.60 12.03 -24.85
CA LYS A 323 -2.80 12.86 -25.04
C LYS A 323 -3.16 13.68 -23.79
N LYS A 324 -2.98 13.13 -22.59
CA LYS A 324 -3.35 13.77 -21.32
C LYS A 324 -2.31 14.79 -20.83
N HIS A 325 -1.02 14.47 -21.01
CA HIS A 325 0.09 15.22 -20.40
C HIS A 325 1.07 15.84 -21.42
N GLY A 326 1.01 15.47 -22.70
CA GLY A 326 1.92 15.94 -23.75
C GLY A 326 3.28 15.23 -23.76
N PHE A 327 3.47 14.23 -22.90
CA PHE A 327 4.71 13.45 -22.77
C PHE A 327 4.43 11.98 -23.10
N ASN A 328 5.29 11.35 -23.91
CA ASN A 328 5.17 9.95 -24.27
C ASN A 328 6.14 9.11 -23.43
N PRO A 329 5.65 8.28 -22.46
CA PRO A 329 6.50 7.51 -21.56
C PRO A 329 6.99 6.18 -22.14
N ILE A 330 6.77 5.91 -23.43
CA ILE A 330 6.93 4.58 -24.01
C ILE A 330 8.29 3.93 -23.72
N ASP A 331 9.39 4.69 -23.77
CA ASP A 331 10.73 4.14 -23.59
C ASP A 331 10.95 3.65 -22.14
N THR A 332 10.57 4.46 -21.14
CA THR A 332 10.58 4.05 -19.73
C THR A 332 9.70 2.81 -19.49
N LEU A 333 8.52 2.75 -20.12
CA LEU A 333 7.64 1.58 -19.98
C LEU A 333 8.29 0.32 -20.56
N LYS A 334 8.91 0.40 -21.74
CA LYS A 334 9.64 -0.73 -22.34
C LYS A 334 10.78 -1.21 -21.45
N ILE A 335 11.59 -0.28 -20.92
CA ILE A 335 12.70 -0.61 -20.00
C ILE A 335 12.16 -1.37 -18.78
N SER A 336 11.04 -0.94 -18.20
CA SER A 336 10.45 -1.59 -17.03
C SER A 336 9.99 -3.03 -17.31
N TRP A 337 9.37 -3.29 -18.47
CA TRP A 337 8.94 -4.62 -18.89
C TRP A 337 10.11 -5.53 -19.24
N VAL A 338 11.10 -5.02 -19.97
CA VAL A 338 12.35 -5.73 -20.27
C VAL A 338 13.03 -6.17 -18.97
N ARG A 339 13.14 -5.27 -17.99
CA ARG A 339 13.71 -5.58 -16.67
C ARG A 339 12.93 -6.70 -15.97
N LEU A 340 11.59 -6.66 -16.00
CA LEU A 340 10.74 -7.68 -15.38
C LEU A 340 10.93 -9.07 -16.02
N LEU A 341 10.84 -9.15 -17.35
CA LEU A 341 10.90 -10.45 -18.03
C LEU A 341 12.28 -11.10 -17.96
N ASN A 342 13.35 -10.31 -17.92
CA ASN A 342 14.68 -10.88 -17.66
C ASN A 342 14.78 -11.44 -16.22
N ALA A 343 14.09 -10.83 -15.25
CA ALA A 343 14.04 -11.36 -13.88
C ALA A 343 13.22 -12.67 -13.81
N PHE A 344 12.08 -12.74 -14.48
CA PHE A 344 11.32 -14.00 -14.61
C PHE A 344 12.12 -15.11 -15.30
N LEU A 345 12.84 -14.77 -16.38
CA LEU A 345 13.68 -15.75 -17.08
C LEU A 345 14.80 -16.28 -16.16
N LYS A 346 15.36 -15.42 -15.29
CA LYS A 346 16.37 -15.83 -14.32
C LYS A 346 15.82 -16.84 -13.31
N GLU A 347 14.60 -16.61 -12.81
CA GLU A 347 13.89 -17.57 -11.93
C GLU A 347 13.60 -18.89 -12.64
N ALA A 348 13.13 -18.84 -13.89
CA ALA A 348 12.91 -20.04 -14.70
C ALA A 348 14.21 -20.87 -14.91
N HIS A 349 15.37 -20.21 -15.02
CA HIS A 349 16.66 -20.88 -15.08
C HIS A 349 17.02 -21.58 -13.76
N TRP A 350 16.84 -20.93 -12.62
CA TRP A 350 17.06 -21.54 -11.30
C TRP A 350 16.17 -22.77 -11.13
N LEU A 351 14.88 -22.60 -11.42
CA LEU A 351 13.86 -23.65 -11.39
C LEU A 351 14.26 -24.87 -12.24
N ASN A 352 14.60 -24.65 -13.50
CA ASN A 352 14.97 -25.73 -14.42
C ASN A 352 16.29 -26.43 -14.03
N SER A 353 17.23 -25.70 -13.43
CA SER A 353 18.52 -26.26 -12.98
C SER A 353 18.42 -27.06 -11.68
N GLY A 354 17.42 -26.78 -10.85
CA GLY A 354 17.29 -27.32 -9.49
C GLY A 354 18.33 -26.79 -8.50
N ILE A 355 19.09 -25.75 -8.86
CA ILE A 355 20.10 -25.11 -8.02
C ILE A 355 19.50 -23.83 -7.43
N LEU A 356 19.47 -23.76 -6.09
CA LEU A 356 19.06 -22.54 -5.39
C LEU A 356 20.16 -21.48 -5.50
N PRO A 357 19.81 -20.22 -5.79
CA PRO A 357 20.73 -19.09 -5.69
C PRO A 357 21.05 -18.76 -4.23
N THR A 358 21.99 -17.84 -4.02
CA THR A 358 22.21 -17.27 -2.67
C THR A 358 21.01 -16.42 -2.24
N THR A 359 20.85 -16.17 -0.95
CA THR A 359 19.79 -15.29 -0.42
C THR A 359 19.85 -13.89 -1.00
N GLU A 360 21.06 -13.32 -1.14
CA GLU A 360 21.28 -12.02 -1.76
C GLU A 360 20.89 -12.03 -3.24
N GLU A 361 21.33 -13.04 -3.99
CA GLU A 361 21.03 -13.14 -5.42
C GLU A 361 19.53 -13.36 -5.67
N TYR A 362 18.90 -14.23 -4.87
CA TYR A 362 17.46 -14.46 -4.89
C TYR A 362 16.72 -13.17 -4.63
N LEU A 363 17.02 -12.48 -3.52
CA LEU A 363 16.25 -11.30 -3.12
C LEU A 363 16.40 -10.16 -4.13
N ASN A 364 17.60 -9.93 -4.66
CA ASN A 364 17.84 -8.90 -5.67
C ASN A 364 17.03 -9.14 -6.95
N ASN A 365 16.90 -10.40 -7.39
CA ASN A 365 16.03 -10.73 -8.52
C ASN A 365 14.55 -10.70 -8.13
N GLY A 366 14.22 -11.28 -6.98
CA GLY A 366 12.89 -11.44 -6.41
C GLY A 366 12.15 -10.12 -6.27
N ILE A 367 12.87 -9.05 -5.90
CA ILE A 367 12.33 -7.69 -5.84
C ILE A 367 11.85 -7.21 -7.21
N VAL A 368 12.62 -7.50 -8.26
CA VAL A 368 12.29 -7.13 -9.64
C VAL A 368 11.17 -8.01 -10.19
N SER A 369 11.23 -9.33 -9.97
CA SER A 369 10.24 -10.27 -10.49
C SER A 369 8.85 -10.09 -9.88
N THR A 370 8.71 -9.39 -8.74
CA THR A 370 7.37 -8.99 -8.25
C THR A 370 6.54 -8.19 -9.26
N GLY A 371 7.18 -7.52 -10.23
CA GLY A 371 6.52 -6.62 -11.17
C GLY A 371 6.00 -5.31 -10.55
N VAL A 372 6.23 -5.07 -9.25
CA VAL A 372 5.81 -3.85 -8.55
C VAL A 372 6.36 -2.61 -9.22
N HIS A 373 7.62 -2.62 -9.66
CA HIS A 373 8.22 -1.46 -10.35
C HIS A 373 7.46 -1.11 -11.63
N VAL A 374 7.03 -2.10 -12.41
CA VAL A 374 6.21 -1.86 -13.61
C VAL A 374 4.91 -1.17 -13.22
N VAL A 375 4.22 -1.66 -12.18
CA VAL A 375 2.94 -1.10 -11.73
C VAL A 375 3.10 0.33 -11.19
N LEU A 376 4.12 0.57 -10.36
CA LEU A 376 4.37 1.90 -9.80
C LEU A 376 4.78 2.91 -10.87
N ILE A 377 5.58 2.51 -11.86
CA ILE A 377 5.92 3.36 -13.00
C ILE A 377 4.66 3.73 -13.82
N HIS A 378 3.77 2.77 -14.09
CA HIS A 378 2.50 3.09 -14.76
C HIS A 378 1.63 4.03 -13.90
N ALA A 379 1.56 3.80 -12.59
CA ALA A 379 0.82 4.68 -11.68
C ALA A 379 1.38 6.12 -11.68
N PHE A 380 2.70 6.27 -11.69
CA PHE A 380 3.37 7.58 -11.77
C PHE A 380 2.90 8.38 -12.99
N PHE A 381 2.89 7.77 -14.18
CA PHE A 381 2.49 8.45 -15.42
C PHE A 381 0.98 8.73 -15.55
N LEU A 382 0.13 8.10 -14.73
CA LEU A 382 -1.31 8.38 -14.70
C LEU A 382 -1.68 9.68 -13.97
N MET A 383 -0.80 10.15 -13.07
CA MET A 383 -1.08 11.28 -12.20
C MET A 383 -0.82 12.63 -12.87
N ASP A 384 -1.52 13.68 -12.40
CA ASP A 384 -1.48 15.00 -13.02
C ASP A 384 -0.12 15.71 -12.99
N HIS A 385 0.78 15.30 -12.09
CA HIS A 385 2.16 15.79 -12.05
C HIS A 385 2.98 15.38 -13.27
N ALA A 386 2.51 14.43 -14.09
CA ALA A 386 3.20 13.97 -15.29
C ALA A 386 3.43 15.07 -16.35
N LYS A 387 2.77 16.23 -16.24
CA LYS A 387 3.00 17.41 -17.11
C LYS A 387 4.33 18.12 -16.85
N GLY A 388 4.96 17.91 -15.69
CA GLY A 388 6.17 18.60 -15.25
C GLY A 388 7.39 17.69 -15.06
N ILE A 389 7.38 16.49 -15.67
CA ILE A 389 8.45 15.51 -15.49
C ILE A 389 9.78 16.05 -16.02
N THR A 390 10.81 16.00 -15.18
CA THR A 390 12.16 16.40 -15.54
C THR A 390 12.96 15.22 -16.10
N LYS A 391 14.05 15.51 -16.83
CA LYS A 391 14.94 14.45 -17.34
C LYS A 391 15.59 13.67 -16.21
N GLU A 392 15.89 14.34 -15.10
CA GLU A 392 16.46 13.74 -13.90
C GLU A 392 15.48 12.72 -13.29
N THR A 393 14.18 13.07 -13.22
CA THR A 393 13.16 12.14 -12.72
C THR A 393 13.04 10.88 -13.59
N LEU A 394 13.15 11.04 -14.92
CA LEU A 394 13.14 9.89 -15.84
C LEU A 394 14.38 9.02 -15.68
N SER A 395 15.57 9.63 -15.59
CA SER A 395 16.83 8.91 -15.36
C SER A 395 16.78 8.10 -14.05
N ILE A 396 16.23 8.67 -12.98
CA ILE A 396 16.01 7.96 -11.71
C ILE A 396 15.09 6.75 -11.88
N LEU A 397 13.98 6.88 -12.62
CA LEU A 397 13.05 5.78 -12.90
C LEU A 397 13.68 4.69 -13.79
N ASP A 398 14.43 5.10 -14.80
CA ASP A 398 15.02 4.22 -15.81
C ASP A 398 16.26 3.48 -15.29
N GLU A 399 17.15 4.16 -14.55
CA GLU A 399 18.50 3.68 -14.24
C GLU A 399 18.68 3.27 -12.77
N GLU A 400 18.03 3.93 -11.82
CA GLU A 400 18.44 3.87 -10.40
C GLU A 400 17.58 2.97 -9.50
N PHE A 401 16.51 2.35 -10.03
CA PHE A 401 15.50 1.57 -9.25
C PHE A 401 15.16 2.26 -7.91
N PRO A 402 14.27 3.27 -7.92
CA PRO A 402 14.11 4.17 -6.79
C PRO A 402 13.82 3.46 -5.46
N ASN A 403 14.45 3.90 -4.37
CA ASN A 403 14.31 3.30 -3.04
C ASN A 403 12.85 3.13 -2.58
N ILE A 404 11.97 4.08 -2.92
CA ILE A 404 10.54 3.96 -2.60
C ILE A 404 9.88 2.79 -3.33
N ILE A 405 10.25 2.55 -4.59
CA ILE A 405 9.77 1.40 -5.38
C ILE A 405 10.39 0.10 -4.85
N TYR A 406 11.70 0.14 -4.55
CA TYR A 406 12.44 -0.96 -3.92
C TYR A 406 11.78 -1.43 -2.63
N SER A 407 11.45 -0.50 -1.73
CA SER A 407 10.87 -0.83 -0.44
C SER A 407 9.51 -1.52 -0.59
N VAL A 408 8.63 -1.00 -1.46
CA VAL A 408 7.32 -1.64 -1.72
C VAL A 408 7.49 -3.03 -2.33
N ALA A 409 8.39 -3.17 -3.30
CA ALA A 409 8.65 -4.44 -3.98
C ALA A 409 9.24 -5.49 -3.03
N LYS A 410 10.18 -5.09 -2.16
CA LYS A 410 10.78 -5.96 -1.14
C LYS A 410 9.79 -6.37 -0.06
N ILE A 411 8.94 -5.45 0.40
CA ILE A 411 7.82 -5.78 1.30
C ILE A 411 6.91 -6.83 0.65
N LEU A 412 6.57 -6.67 -0.64
CA LEU A 412 5.73 -7.63 -1.36
C LEU A 412 6.42 -9.00 -1.47
N ARG A 413 7.64 -9.06 -2.03
CA ARG A 413 8.38 -10.31 -2.21
C ARG A 413 8.49 -11.11 -0.92
N LEU A 414 8.96 -10.46 0.16
CA LEU A 414 9.13 -11.13 1.44
C LEU A 414 7.79 -11.59 2.06
N SER A 415 6.71 -10.82 1.86
CA SER A 415 5.39 -11.19 2.38
C SER A 415 4.78 -12.38 1.63
N ASP A 416 4.96 -12.41 0.30
CA ASP A 416 4.52 -13.50 -0.58
C ASP A 416 5.25 -14.80 -0.24
N ASP A 417 6.58 -14.77 -0.19
CA ASP A 417 7.43 -15.89 0.19
C ASP A 417 7.06 -16.45 1.58
N LEU A 418 6.74 -15.55 2.53
CA LEU A 418 6.31 -15.93 3.88
C LEU A 418 4.93 -16.59 3.90
N GLU A 419 4.02 -16.26 2.99
CA GLU A 419 2.70 -16.88 2.88
C GLU A 419 2.76 -18.26 2.22
N GLY A 420 3.57 -18.41 1.16
CA GLY A 420 3.74 -19.68 0.44
C GLY A 420 4.06 -20.84 1.39
N VAL A 421 4.93 -20.62 2.38
CA VAL A 421 5.26 -21.63 3.40
C VAL A 421 4.09 -21.93 4.34
N LYS A 422 3.32 -20.92 4.77
CA LYS A 422 2.17 -21.09 5.68
C LYS A 422 1.00 -21.78 5.00
N SER A 423 0.86 -21.60 3.69
CA SER A 423 -0.28 -22.10 2.94
C SER A 423 -0.20 -23.60 2.66
N GLY A 424 0.99 -24.21 2.80
CA GLY A 424 1.28 -25.59 2.45
C GLY A 424 1.30 -25.84 0.94
N ASP A 425 1.20 -24.78 0.14
CA ASP A 425 1.19 -24.84 -1.31
C ASP A 425 2.64 -24.98 -1.81
N GLN A 426 3.17 -26.21 -1.77
CA GLN A 426 4.48 -26.56 -2.35
C GLN A 426 4.42 -26.72 -3.88
N ASN A 427 3.34 -26.25 -4.53
CA ASN A 427 3.19 -26.35 -5.98
C ASN A 427 4.00 -25.29 -6.74
N GLY A 428 4.47 -24.23 -6.06
CA GLY A 428 5.51 -23.33 -6.56
C GLY A 428 6.87 -24.02 -6.49
N LEU A 429 7.37 -24.44 -7.64
CA LEU A 429 8.68 -25.09 -7.77
C LEU A 429 9.84 -24.05 -7.78
N ASP A 430 9.52 -22.76 -7.92
CA ASP A 430 10.36 -21.58 -8.09
C ASP A 430 11.27 -21.24 -6.89
N GLY A 431 10.93 -21.72 -5.70
CA GLY A 431 11.69 -21.48 -4.48
C GLY A 431 11.40 -20.12 -3.85
N SER A 432 11.61 -20.01 -2.52
CA SER A 432 11.36 -18.79 -1.74
C SER A 432 12.63 -18.30 -1.07
N TYR A 433 12.64 -17.03 -0.63
CA TYR A 433 13.73 -16.51 0.19
C TYR A 433 14.00 -17.40 1.42
N LEU A 434 12.94 -17.97 2.01
CA LEU A 434 13.04 -18.88 3.15
C LEU A 434 13.82 -20.15 2.78
N ASN A 435 13.57 -20.72 1.59
CA ASN A 435 14.27 -21.90 1.10
C ASN A 435 15.76 -21.61 0.88
N CYS A 436 16.08 -20.48 0.24
CA CYS A 436 17.46 -20.03 0.04
C CYS A 436 18.17 -19.83 1.39
N TYR A 437 17.51 -19.15 2.33
CA TYR A 437 18.08 -18.86 3.66
C TYR A 437 18.35 -20.12 4.48
N MET A 438 17.42 -21.08 4.47
CA MET A 438 17.62 -22.39 5.09
C MET A 438 18.79 -23.16 4.47
N SER A 439 18.94 -23.09 3.15
CA SER A 439 20.03 -23.79 2.46
C SER A 439 21.41 -23.27 2.85
N GLU A 440 21.51 -21.98 3.18
CA GLU A 440 22.73 -21.32 3.64
C GLU A 440 23.03 -21.55 5.14
N HIS A 441 22.03 -21.94 5.93
CA HIS A 441 22.13 -22.06 7.39
C HIS A 441 21.66 -23.44 7.88
N GLN A 442 22.59 -24.39 8.04
CA GLN A 442 22.30 -25.82 8.28
C GLN A 442 21.59 -26.18 9.60
N ASP A 443 21.44 -25.25 10.54
CA ASP A 443 20.87 -25.49 11.88
C ASP A 443 19.69 -24.56 12.24
N ILE A 444 19.16 -23.78 11.30
CA ILE A 444 18.06 -22.85 11.59
C ILE A 444 16.68 -23.52 11.49
N SER A 445 15.80 -23.25 12.45
CA SER A 445 14.43 -23.75 12.41
C SER A 445 13.57 -22.95 11.44
N CYS A 446 12.48 -23.55 10.92
CA CYS A 446 11.52 -22.84 10.08
C CYS A 446 10.89 -21.63 10.77
N GLU A 447 10.60 -21.75 12.07
CA GLU A 447 10.05 -20.65 12.85
C GLU A 447 11.03 -19.48 12.98
N ASP A 448 12.33 -19.76 13.11
CA ASP A 448 13.35 -18.73 13.20
C ASP A 448 13.55 -18.00 11.87
N VAL A 449 13.52 -18.72 10.74
CA VAL A 449 13.57 -18.10 9.40
C VAL A 449 12.33 -17.24 9.17
N GLN A 450 11.13 -17.72 9.52
CA GLN A 450 9.90 -16.94 9.41
C GLN A 450 9.96 -15.65 10.25
N ARG A 451 10.52 -15.73 11.46
CA ARG A 451 10.73 -14.55 12.32
C ARG A 451 11.73 -13.58 11.71
N HIS A 452 12.84 -14.08 11.18
CA HIS A 452 13.83 -13.27 10.48
C HIS A 452 13.22 -12.51 9.29
N VAL A 453 12.44 -13.19 8.43
CA VAL A 453 11.76 -12.56 7.30
C VAL A 453 10.73 -11.53 7.76
N ALA A 454 9.97 -11.82 8.84
CA ALA A 454 9.05 -10.84 9.41
C ALA A 454 9.78 -9.58 9.93
N GLU A 455 10.95 -9.74 10.56
CA GLU A 455 11.81 -8.62 10.98
C GLU A 455 12.35 -7.83 9.78
N MET A 456 12.73 -8.50 8.69
CA MET A 456 13.14 -7.82 7.44
C MET A 456 12.00 -6.97 6.86
N ILE A 457 10.76 -7.48 6.84
CA ILE A 457 9.58 -6.72 6.40
C ILE A 457 9.39 -5.48 7.29
N LEU A 458 9.44 -5.64 8.61
CA LEU A 458 9.29 -4.52 9.56
C LEU A 458 10.38 -3.45 9.39
N ASN A 459 11.63 -3.86 9.12
CA ASN A 459 12.71 -2.93 8.84
C ASN A 459 12.52 -2.23 7.50
N GLU A 460 12.04 -2.93 6.47
CA GLU A 460 11.77 -2.32 5.17
C GLU A 460 10.63 -1.28 5.22
N TRP A 461 9.65 -1.46 6.12
CA TRP A 461 8.66 -0.42 6.40
C TRP A 461 9.29 0.87 6.94
N LYS A 462 10.37 0.78 7.72
CA LYS A 462 11.11 1.97 8.20
C LYS A 462 11.83 2.67 7.05
N CYS A 463 12.43 1.90 6.13
CA CYS A 463 13.02 2.44 4.91
C CYS A 463 11.95 3.19 4.08
N LEU A 464 10.79 2.57 3.87
CA LEU A 464 9.67 3.20 3.16
C LEU A 464 9.20 4.49 3.86
N ASN A 465 9.08 4.47 5.19
CA ASN A 465 8.73 5.66 5.98
C ASN A 465 9.73 6.81 5.75
N GLN A 466 11.01 6.49 5.69
CA GLN A 466 12.06 7.48 5.45
C GLN A 466 11.96 8.10 4.05
N GLU A 467 11.66 7.29 3.03
CA GLU A 467 11.43 7.77 1.66
C GLU A 467 10.17 8.67 1.57
N ILE A 468 9.11 8.38 2.34
CA ILE A 468 7.91 9.22 2.39
C ILE A 468 8.19 10.59 3.02
N LEU A 469 9.11 10.65 3.99
CA LEU A 469 9.54 11.88 4.64
C LEU A 469 10.56 12.67 3.81
N ASN A 470 10.97 12.17 2.63
CA ASN A 470 11.92 12.81 1.73
C ASN A 470 11.18 13.52 0.55
N PRO A 471 10.93 14.84 0.62
CA PRO A 471 10.07 15.53 -0.34
C PRO A 471 10.74 15.83 -1.68
N TYR A 472 12.03 15.49 -1.87
CA TYR A 472 12.84 16.04 -2.95
C TYR A 472 12.80 15.25 -4.27
N VAL A 473 12.40 13.97 -4.24
CA VAL A 473 12.51 13.09 -5.41
C VAL A 473 11.17 12.89 -6.11
N PHE A 474 10.09 12.64 -5.36
CA PHE A 474 8.78 12.35 -5.94
C PHE A 474 7.64 13.17 -5.32
N PRO A 475 6.59 13.50 -6.09
CA PRO A 475 5.40 14.17 -5.57
C PRO A 475 4.69 13.33 -4.51
N SER A 476 4.06 14.00 -3.53
CA SER A 476 3.32 13.34 -2.44
C SER A 476 2.18 12.44 -2.92
N SER A 477 1.59 12.73 -4.09
CA SER A 477 0.59 11.85 -4.69
C SER A 477 1.17 10.49 -5.09
N PHE A 478 2.40 10.47 -5.59
CA PHE A 478 3.11 9.23 -5.92
C PHE A 478 3.57 8.49 -4.67
N THR A 479 4.18 9.18 -3.69
CA THR A 479 4.64 8.52 -2.46
C THR A 479 3.48 7.93 -1.66
N ASN A 480 2.33 8.61 -1.60
CA ASN A 480 1.10 8.07 -1.01
C ASN A 480 0.56 6.86 -1.77
N PHE A 481 0.67 6.83 -3.10
CA PHE A 481 0.29 5.66 -3.89
C PHE A 481 1.19 4.46 -3.56
N CYS A 482 2.52 4.66 -3.49
CA CYS A 482 3.47 3.63 -3.08
C CYS A 482 3.18 3.11 -1.67
N LEU A 483 2.90 4.00 -0.73
CA LEU A 483 2.50 3.64 0.64
C LEU A 483 1.22 2.79 0.64
N ASN A 484 0.20 3.17 -0.13
CA ASN A 484 -1.03 2.39 -0.22
C ASN A 484 -0.81 1.02 -0.90
N ALA A 485 0.11 0.93 -1.87
CA ALA A 485 0.51 -0.34 -2.46
C ALA A 485 1.15 -1.26 -1.41
N ALA A 486 2.07 -0.75 -0.58
CA ALA A 486 2.63 -1.50 0.54
C ALA A 486 1.56 -1.93 1.56
N ARG A 487 0.59 -1.06 1.87
CA ARG A 487 -0.55 -1.39 2.76
C ARG A 487 -1.48 -2.47 2.20
N MET A 488 -1.50 -2.62 0.88
CA MET A 488 -2.31 -3.64 0.21
C MET A 488 -1.65 -5.03 0.26
N VAL A 489 -0.32 -5.11 0.37
CA VAL A 489 0.43 -6.38 0.45
C VAL A 489 -0.11 -7.31 1.56
N PRO A 490 -0.20 -6.91 2.84
CA PRO A 490 -0.70 -7.80 3.88
C PRO A 490 -2.19 -8.16 3.71
N LEU A 491 -2.95 -7.38 2.92
CA LEU A 491 -4.33 -7.70 2.56
C LEU A 491 -4.43 -8.74 1.43
N MET A 492 -3.37 -8.91 0.64
CA MET A 492 -3.29 -9.89 -0.43
C MET A 492 -2.63 -11.19 0.04
N TYR A 493 -1.57 -11.09 0.84
CA TYR A 493 -0.67 -12.21 1.17
C TYR A 493 -0.72 -12.70 2.63
N HIS A 494 -1.72 -12.31 3.41
CA HIS A 494 -1.96 -12.88 4.76
C HIS A 494 -3.37 -13.44 4.91
N TYR A 495 -3.85 -14.12 3.86
CA TYR A 495 -5.23 -14.57 3.71
C TYR A 495 -5.68 -15.53 4.83
N LYS A 496 -4.76 -16.37 5.34
CA LYS A 496 -5.09 -17.44 6.31
C LYS A 496 -5.01 -17.01 7.79
N SER A 497 -4.27 -15.95 8.12
CA SER A 497 -4.09 -15.47 9.51
C SER A 497 -4.95 -14.27 9.87
N ASN A 498 -5.83 -13.83 8.96
CA ASN A 498 -6.51 -12.55 9.06
C ASN A 498 -8.04 -12.67 8.87
N PRO A 499 -8.84 -12.60 9.96
CA PRO A 499 -10.30 -12.61 9.89
C PRO A 499 -10.91 -11.45 9.09
N SER A 500 -10.26 -10.28 9.05
CA SER A 500 -10.73 -9.12 8.26
C SER A 500 -10.54 -9.31 6.74
N LEU A 501 -9.85 -10.36 6.32
CA LEU A 501 -9.46 -10.61 4.93
C LEU A 501 -10.44 -11.56 4.21
N SER A 502 -11.16 -12.40 4.97
CA SER A 502 -12.45 -12.96 4.54
C SER A 502 -13.41 -11.82 4.12
N SER A 503 -13.32 -10.70 4.84
CA SER A 503 -14.02 -9.47 4.50
C SER A 503 -13.50 -8.80 3.24
N LEU A 504 -12.25 -8.88 2.79
CA LEU A 504 -11.84 -8.18 1.55
C LEU A 504 -12.49 -8.80 0.30
N LYS A 505 -12.43 -10.14 0.18
CA LYS A 505 -13.13 -10.85 -0.91
C LYS A 505 -14.64 -10.74 -0.76
N GLU A 506 -15.18 -10.79 0.45
CA GLU A 506 -16.61 -10.56 0.71
C GLU A 506 -17.04 -9.11 0.50
N HIS A 507 -16.18 -8.13 0.79
CA HIS A 507 -16.39 -6.70 0.66
C HIS A 507 -16.36 -6.35 -0.82
N VAL A 508 -15.32 -6.77 -1.55
CA VAL A 508 -15.28 -6.65 -3.02
C VAL A 508 -16.48 -7.37 -3.65
N LYS A 509 -16.82 -8.60 -3.20
CA LYS A 509 -18.06 -9.26 -3.62
C LYS A 509 -19.32 -8.47 -3.24
N SER A 510 -19.37 -7.80 -2.09
CA SER A 510 -20.51 -6.98 -1.63
C SER A 510 -20.62 -5.64 -2.37
N LEU A 511 -19.49 -5.15 -2.89
CA LEU A 511 -19.40 -3.97 -3.75
C LEU A 511 -19.94 -4.30 -5.15
N ILE A 512 -19.76 -5.56 -5.61
CA ILE A 512 -20.12 -6.01 -6.96
C ILE A 512 -21.50 -6.70 -7.02
N LYS A 513 -21.91 -7.42 -5.98
CA LYS A 513 -23.24 -8.04 -5.89
C LYS A 513 -24.32 -6.96 -5.70
N SER A 514 -25.09 -6.68 -6.74
CA SER A 514 -26.48 -6.26 -6.58
C SER A 514 -27.35 -7.46 -6.24
N CYS A 515 -28.47 -7.22 -5.54
CA CYS A 515 -29.54 -8.17 -5.31
C CYS A 515 -29.97 -8.94 -6.57
#